data_AF-S3N7N1-F1
#
_entry.id   AF-S3N7N1-F1
#
_cell.length_a   1.000
_cell.length_b   1.000
_cell.length_c   1.000
_cell.angle_alpha   90.00
_cell.angle_beta   90.00
_cell.angle_gamma   90.00
#
_symmetry.space_group_name_H-M   'P 1'
#
loop_
_entity.id
_entity.type
_entity.pdbx_description
1 polymer ?
#
loop_
_entity_poly.entity_id
_entity_poly.type
_entity_poly.pdbx_seq_one_letter_code
_entity_poly.pdbx_strand_id
1 'polypeptide(L)'
;MPDTDDKNLMRIAQDLKVEQLGHKRSIPPLQDWQPKHCGKMDLIIKSNGEWWHEGQLIRRQALLDLFSSVLWKEQGQYYLKTPVEKIEITVEDVPLLITEADQIELNGKSYIQLKTGHGDVVIVDQEHPIEMREYLGELRPYVHIRFGLDALIQRAAFYHLINMGEMSENAQGQTILSLRSGDLHLHLHS
;
A
#
# COMPACT_ATOMS: atom_id res chain seq x y z
N MET A 1 -0.04 -28.53 -11.50
CA MET A 1 0.69 -29.17 -10.39
C MET A 1 0.66 -28.19 -9.22
N PRO A 2 -0.22 -28.38 -8.23
CA PRO A 2 -0.49 -27.38 -7.18
C PRO A 2 0.47 -27.47 -5.97
N ASP A 3 1.71 -27.91 -6.17
CA ASP A 3 2.62 -28.29 -5.07
C ASP A 3 3.87 -27.40 -4.96
N THR A 4 4.22 -26.64 -6.00
CA THR A 4 5.42 -25.78 -6.01
C THR A 4 5.14 -24.39 -5.48
N ASP A 5 3.98 -23.80 -5.79
CA ASP A 5 3.62 -22.45 -5.37
C ASP A 5 3.29 -22.38 -3.87
N ASP A 6 2.54 -23.35 -3.34
CA ASP A 6 2.29 -23.45 -1.88
C ASP A 6 3.60 -23.62 -1.08
N LYS A 7 4.56 -24.38 -1.60
CA LYS A 7 5.91 -24.50 -1.01
C LYS A 7 6.67 -23.17 -1.02
N ASN A 8 6.57 -22.40 -2.11
CA ASN A 8 7.19 -21.06 -2.18
C ASN A 8 6.55 -20.10 -1.17
N LEU A 9 5.21 -20.07 -1.10
CA LEU A 9 4.45 -19.27 -0.16
C LEU A 9 4.85 -19.56 1.30
N MET A 10 4.94 -20.85 1.66
CA MET A 10 5.33 -21.27 3.00
C MET A 10 6.80 -20.99 3.31
N ARG A 11 7.70 -21.12 2.32
CA ARG A 11 9.12 -20.83 2.49
C ARG A 11 9.36 -19.34 2.75
N ILE A 12 8.73 -18.44 1.99
CA ILE A 12 8.75 -17.00 2.26
C ILE A 12 8.28 -16.73 3.70
N ALA A 13 7.17 -17.34 4.12
CA ALA A 13 6.66 -17.15 5.47
C ALA A 13 7.62 -17.66 6.56
N GLN A 14 8.43 -18.68 6.28
CA GLN A 14 9.45 -19.18 7.20
C GLN A 14 10.66 -18.25 7.28
N ASP A 15 11.18 -17.79 6.13
CA ASP A 15 12.32 -16.87 6.06
C ASP A 15 12.06 -15.61 6.91
N LEU A 16 10.86 -15.05 6.78
CA LEU A 16 10.49 -13.82 7.47
C LEU A 16 10.23 -14.01 8.97
N LYS A 17 9.81 -15.21 9.40
CA LYS A 17 9.67 -15.50 10.84
C LYS A 17 11.01 -15.51 11.56
N VAL A 18 12.09 -15.90 10.88
CA VAL A 18 13.44 -15.90 11.46
C VAL A 18 13.92 -14.48 11.74
N GLU A 19 13.50 -13.50 10.93
CA GLU A 19 13.91 -12.10 11.10
C GLU A 19 13.04 -11.31 12.10
N GLN A 20 11.76 -11.68 12.27
CA GLN A 20 10.77 -10.98 13.12
C GLN A 20 10.85 -11.32 14.63
N LEU A 21 12.00 -11.72 15.18
CA LEU A 21 12.19 -12.07 16.60
C LEU A 21 12.01 -10.89 17.60
N GLY A 22 11.43 -9.76 17.18
CA GLY A 22 11.06 -8.60 18.01
C GLY A 22 9.57 -8.29 17.92
N HIS A 23 8.92 -8.02 19.07
CA HIS A 23 7.47 -7.86 19.25
C HIS A 23 6.82 -6.61 18.59
N LYS A 24 7.47 -5.99 17.61
CA LYS A 24 6.92 -4.82 16.89
C LYS A 24 7.08 -5.07 15.40
N ARG A 25 5.94 -5.16 14.69
CA ARG A 25 5.88 -5.32 13.24
C ARG A 25 6.71 -4.20 12.60
N SER A 26 7.89 -4.55 12.14
CA SER A 26 8.79 -3.64 11.43
C SER A 26 8.81 -4.08 9.97
N ILE A 27 8.75 -3.10 9.08
CA ILE A 27 9.10 -3.33 7.68
C ILE A 27 10.57 -3.78 7.65
N PRO A 28 10.89 -4.95 7.08
CA PRO A 28 12.26 -5.40 6.98
C PRO A 28 13.08 -4.48 6.06
N PRO A 29 14.42 -4.46 6.16
CA PRO A 29 15.27 -3.61 5.34
C PRO A 29 15.40 -4.17 3.90
N LEU A 30 14.29 -4.18 3.15
CA LEU A 30 14.20 -4.84 1.85
C LEU A 30 15.25 -4.35 0.85
N GLN A 31 15.64 -3.08 0.94
CA GLN A 31 16.66 -2.47 0.08
C GLN A 31 18.04 -3.13 0.21
N ASP A 32 18.36 -3.69 1.38
CA ASP A 32 19.66 -4.32 1.66
C ASP A 32 19.75 -5.76 1.13
N TRP A 33 18.59 -6.35 0.78
CA TRP A 33 18.54 -7.72 0.29
C TRP A 33 18.92 -7.81 -1.19
N GLN A 34 19.83 -8.73 -1.49
CA GLN A 34 20.25 -9.08 -2.85
C GLN A 34 19.95 -10.56 -3.12
N PRO A 35 18.67 -10.93 -3.25
CA PRO A 35 18.26 -12.31 -3.43
C PRO A 35 18.83 -12.88 -4.73
N LYS A 36 19.29 -14.13 -4.67
CA LYS A 36 19.91 -14.82 -5.81
C LYS A 36 18.89 -15.61 -6.62
N HIS A 37 17.75 -15.94 -6.02
CA HIS A 37 16.70 -16.72 -6.66
C HIS A 37 15.54 -15.80 -7.06
N CYS A 38 15.25 -15.77 -8.35
CA CYS A 38 14.10 -15.09 -8.89
C CYS A 38 13.08 -16.12 -9.36
N GLY A 39 11.83 -15.97 -8.96
CA GLY A 39 10.73 -16.84 -9.32
C GLY A 39 9.46 -16.06 -9.64
N LYS A 40 8.41 -16.79 -10.01
CA LYS A 40 7.05 -16.26 -10.17
C LYS A 40 6.08 -17.22 -9.49
N MET A 41 5.06 -16.68 -8.84
CA MET A 41 4.04 -17.45 -8.13
C MET A 41 2.65 -17.02 -8.61
N ASP A 42 1.69 -17.95 -8.60
CA ASP A 42 0.27 -17.63 -8.84
C ASP A 42 -0.36 -16.97 -7.60
N LEU A 43 0.15 -15.78 -7.27
CA LEU A 43 -0.39 -14.89 -6.26
C LEU A 43 -0.89 -13.61 -6.93
N ILE A 44 -2.15 -13.28 -6.68
CA ILE A 44 -2.82 -12.12 -7.24
C ILE A 44 -3.36 -11.26 -6.10
N ILE A 45 -2.94 -10.00 -6.06
CA ILE A 45 -3.58 -8.96 -5.25
C ILE A 45 -4.61 -8.26 -6.13
N LYS A 46 -5.88 -8.46 -5.79
CA LYS A 46 -7.02 -7.88 -6.48
C LYS A 46 -7.13 -6.39 -6.17
N SER A 47 -7.77 -5.64 -7.06
CA SER A 47 -8.02 -4.20 -6.91
C SER A 47 -8.87 -3.84 -5.68
N ASN A 48 -9.63 -4.81 -5.15
CA ASN A 48 -10.38 -4.68 -3.88
C ASN A 48 -9.54 -5.02 -2.63
N GLY A 49 -8.26 -5.36 -2.78
CA GLY A 49 -7.34 -5.73 -1.69
C GLY A 49 -7.38 -7.20 -1.29
N GLU A 50 -8.15 -8.05 -1.95
CA GLU A 50 -8.13 -9.48 -1.71
C GLU A 50 -6.89 -10.15 -2.29
N TRP A 51 -6.33 -11.10 -1.55
CA TRP A 51 -5.17 -11.88 -1.99
C TRP A 51 -5.61 -13.29 -2.34
N TRP A 52 -5.34 -13.69 -3.58
CA TRP A 52 -5.69 -14.99 -4.12
C TRP A 52 -4.44 -15.75 -4.49
N HIS A 53 -4.33 -17.00 -4.04
CA HIS A 53 -3.22 -17.89 -4.34
C HIS A 53 -3.74 -19.19 -4.92
N GLU A 54 -3.28 -19.57 -6.11
CA GLU A 54 -3.76 -20.75 -6.86
C GLU A 54 -5.30 -20.81 -6.96
N GLY A 55 -5.93 -19.66 -7.19
CA GLY A 55 -7.39 -19.53 -7.27
C GLY A 55 -8.13 -19.63 -5.92
N GLN A 56 -7.43 -19.64 -4.79
CA GLN A 56 -8.02 -19.65 -3.45
C GLN A 56 -7.78 -18.34 -2.71
N LEU A 57 -8.84 -17.81 -2.09
CA LEU A 57 -8.75 -16.61 -1.25
C LEU A 57 -7.96 -16.88 0.03
N ILE A 58 -6.89 -16.11 0.26
CA ILE A 58 -6.13 -16.11 1.52
C ILE A 58 -6.89 -15.26 2.54
N ARG A 59 -7.36 -15.89 3.62
CA ARG A 59 -8.07 -15.21 4.73
C ARG A 59 -7.24 -14.99 6.00
N ARG A 60 -6.03 -15.54 6.05
CA ARG A 60 -5.21 -15.53 7.27
C ARG A 60 -4.54 -14.16 7.43
N GLN A 61 -5.11 -13.29 8.26
CA GLN A 61 -4.63 -11.91 8.42
C GLN A 61 -3.13 -11.83 8.73
N ALA A 62 -2.62 -12.66 9.66
CA ALA A 62 -1.19 -12.67 9.99
C ALA A 62 -0.28 -13.02 8.79
N LEU A 63 -0.77 -13.79 7.83
CA LEU A 63 -0.04 -14.15 6.62
C LEU A 63 -0.08 -13.02 5.59
N LEU A 64 -1.25 -12.41 5.38
CA LEU A 64 -1.41 -11.21 4.55
C LEU A 64 -0.52 -10.09 5.05
N ASP A 65 -0.49 -9.93 6.37
CA ASP A 65 0.30 -8.92 7.05
C ASP A 65 1.82 -9.12 6.89
N LEU A 66 2.24 -10.38 6.91
CA LEU A 66 3.62 -10.75 6.66
C LEU A 66 4.00 -10.44 5.20
N PHE A 67 3.18 -10.85 4.24
CA PHE A 67 3.46 -10.62 2.83
C PHE A 67 3.41 -9.15 2.44
N SER A 68 2.49 -8.36 3.01
CA SER A 68 2.45 -6.92 2.77
C SER A 68 3.73 -6.20 3.24
N SER A 69 4.39 -6.73 4.29
CA SER A 69 5.62 -6.14 4.82
C SER A 69 6.83 -6.31 3.88
N VAL A 70 6.76 -7.27 2.96
CA VAL A 70 7.85 -7.62 2.04
C VAL A 70 7.57 -7.33 0.57
N LEU A 71 6.49 -6.58 0.32
CA LEU A 71 6.20 -6.09 -1.00
C LEU A 71 7.31 -5.17 -1.50
N TRP A 72 7.64 -5.33 -2.78
CA TRP A 72 8.64 -4.55 -3.45
C TRP A 72 8.17 -4.24 -4.87
N LYS A 73 8.28 -2.99 -5.32
CA LYS A 73 8.04 -2.63 -6.71
C LYS A 73 9.34 -2.21 -7.37
N GLU A 74 9.60 -2.77 -8.54
CA GLU A 74 10.73 -2.38 -9.37
C GLU A 74 10.37 -2.51 -10.85
N GLN A 75 10.69 -1.48 -11.63
CA GLN A 75 10.43 -1.43 -13.07
C GLN A 75 8.97 -1.74 -13.44
N GLY A 76 8.03 -1.28 -12.61
CA GLY A 76 6.59 -1.48 -12.83
C GLY A 76 6.03 -2.81 -12.34
N GLN A 77 6.88 -3.78 -12.00
CA GLN A 77 6.47 -5.10 -11.52
C GLN A 77 6.50 -5.19 -9.99
N TYR A 78 5.67 -6.08 -9.45
CA TYR A 78 5.53 -6.31 -8.02
C TYR A 78 6.12 -7.65 -7.61
N TYR A 79 6.77 -7.67 -6.45
CA TYR A 79 7.47 -8.83 -5.92
C TYR A 79 7.23 -8.99 -4.42
N LEU A 80 7.31 -10.22 -3.95
CA LEU A 80 7.63 -10.54 -2.56
C LEU A 80 9.14 -10.75 -2.46
N LYS A 81 9.81 -9.96 -1.64
CA LYS A 81 11.25 -10.03 -1.45
C LYS A 81 11.58 -10.69 -0.11
N THR A 82 12.53 -11.61 -0.08
CA THR A 82 13.12 -12.15 1.14
C THR A 82 14.65 -12.04 1.01
N PRO A 83 15.44 -12.34 2.06
CA PRO A 83 16.90 -12.34 1.95
C PRO A 83 17.43 -13.25 0.84
N VAL A 84 16.73 -14.35 0.57
CA VAL A 84 17.15 -15.39 -0.38
C VAL A 84 16.40 -15.35 -1.71
N GLU A 85 15.17 -14.82 -1.73
CA GLU A 85 14.28 -14.88 -2.89
C GLU A 85 13.66 -13.55 -3.31
N LYS A 86 13.32 -13.46 -4.59
CA LYS A 86 12.47 -12.42 -5.16
C LYS A 86 11.43 -13.08 -6.05
N ILE A 87 10.18 -13.08 -5.60
CA ILE A 87 9.10 -13.79 -6.29
C ILE A 87 8.14 -12.78 -6.89
N GLU A 88 8.01 -12.77 -8.20
CA GLU A 88 7.06 -11.93 -8.94
C GLU A 88 5.63 -12.38 -8.65
N ILE A 89 4.76 -11.39 -8.44
CA ILE A 89 3.33 -11.56 -8.17
C ILE A 89 2.51 -10.64 -9.08
N THR A 90 1.22 -10.90 -9.19
CA THR A 90 0.31 -10.06 -9.97
C THR A 90 -0.43 -9.09 -9.05
N VAL A 91 -0.52 -7.82 -9.45
CA VAL A 91 -1.30 -6.79 -8.77
C VAL A 91 -2.18 -6.12 -9.80
N GLU A 92 -3.50 -6.06 -9.57
CA GLU A 92 -4.44 -5.48 -10.53
C GLU A 92 -4.36 -3.95 -10.61
N ASP A 93 -4.30 -3.28 -9.45
CA ASP A 93 -4.23 -1.82 -9.34
C ASP A 93 -3.00 -1.43 -8.50
N VAL A 94 -3.16 -1.47 -7.18
CA VAL A 94 -2.09 -1.24 -6.20
C VAL A 94 -2.23 -2.24 -5.05
N PRO A 95 -1.12 -2.59 -4.38
CA PRO A 95 -1.14 -3.72 -3.45
C PRO A 95 -1.59 -3.37 -2.03
N LEU A 96 -1.67 -2.07 -1.70
CA LEU A 96 -2.01 -1.57 -0.37
C LEU A 96 -3.28 -0.73 -0.44
N LEU A 97 -4.07 -0.76 0.63
CA LEU A 97 -5.29 0.04 0.76
C LEU A 97 -5.24 0.86 2.05
N ILE A 98 -5.47 2.17 1.94
CA ILE A 98 -5.69 3.05 3.09
C ILE A 98 -7.13 2.86 3.58
N THR A 99 -7.24 2.45 4.83
CA THR A 99 -8.51 2.16 5.51
C THR A 99 -8.88 3.25 6.52
N GLU A 100 -7.89 3.98 7.02
CA GLU A 100 -8.05 5.00 8.06
C GLU A 100 -7.35 6.29 7.63
N ALA A 101 -8.00 7.43 7.89
CA ALA A 101 -7.45 8.77 7.72
C ALA A 101 -7.80 9.60 8.96
N ASP A 102 -6.77 10.10 9.63
CA ASP A 102 -6.86 10.84 10.88
C ASP A 102 -6.11 12.16 10.78
N GLN A 103 -6.48 13.10 11.66
CA GLN A 103 -5.75 14.34 11.85
C GLN A 103 -4.93 14.25 13.13
N ILE A 104 -3.63 14.50 13.03
CA ILE A 104 -2.71 14.52 14.17
C ILE A 104 -2.05 15.88 14.31
N GLU A 105 -1.54 16.18 15.50
CA GLU A 105 -0.78 17.40 15.75
C GLU A 105 0.69 17.04 16.01
N LEU A 106 1.60 17.63 15.22
CA LEU A 106 3.04 17.48 15.36
C LEU A 106 3.67 18.86 15.34
N ASN A 107 4.45 19.20 16.37
CA ASN A 107 5.17 20.48 16.48
C ASN A 107 4.25 21.72 16.31
N GLY A 108 3.03 21.65 16.84
CA GLY A 108 2.04 22.74 16.75
C GLY A 108 1.43 22.94 15.36
N LYS A 109 1.61 21.99 14.44
CA LYS A 109 0.96 21.94 13.13
C LYS A 109 0.11 20.69 13.01
N SER A 110 -1.00 20.83 12.29
CA SER A 110 -1.90 19.72 12.03
C SER A 110 -1.51 18.99 10.74
N TYR A 111 -1.39 17.67 10.80
CA TYR A 111 -1.05 16.80 9.67
C TYR A 111 -2.15 15.76 9.46
N ILE A 112 -2.30 15.33 8.20
CA ILE A 112 -3.12 14.19 7.84
C ILE A 112 -2.25 12.94 7.95
N GLN A 113 -2.66 12.00 8.79
CA GLN A 113 -2.08 10.67 8.91
C GLN A 113 -2.99 9.66 8.23
N LEU A 114 -2.42 8.86 7.34
CA LEU A 114 -3.12 7.75 6.69
C LEU A 114 -2.58 6.43 7.22
N LYS A 115 -3.45 5.44 7.32
CA LYS A 115 -3.05 4.09 7.73
C LYS A 115 -3.64 3.02 6.82
N THR A 116 -2.80 2.06 6.44
CA THR A 116 -3.22 0.92 5.63
C THR A 116 -3.91 -0.14 6.49
N GLY A 117 -4.73 -0.99 5.86
CA GLY A 117 -5.33 -2.17 6.52
C GLY A 117 -4.29 -3.17 7.04
N HIS A 118 -3.04 -3.03 6.59
CA HIS A 118 -1.89 -3.82 7.02
C HIS A 118 -0.96 -3.04 7.97
N GLY A 119 -1.41 -1.94 8.56
CA GLY A 119 -0.71 -1.27 9.66
C GLY A 119 0.44 -0.36 9.27
N ASP A 120 0.65 -0.09 7.98
CA ASP A 120 1.54 0.99 7.57
C ASP A 120 0.92 2.33 7.92
N VAL A 121 1.75 3.27 8.37
CA VAL A 121 1.34 4.62 8.71
C VAL A 121 2.17 5.59 7.90
N VAL A 122 1.51 6.53 7.22
CA VAL A 122 2.16 7.56 6.41
C VAL A 122 1.57 8.93 6.75
N ILE A 123 2.43 9.94 6.81
CA ILE A 123 2.01 11.34 6.94
C ILE A 123 1.93 11.92 5.54
N VAL A 124 0.82 12.59 5.23
CA VAL A 124 0.67 13.29 3.96
C VAL A 124 1.59 14.51 3.98
N ASP A 125 2.66 14.46 3.20
CA ASP A 125 3.66 15.51 3.06
C ASP A 125 4.18 15.59 1.62
N GLN A 126 5.26 16.35 1.39
CA GLN A 126 5.83 16.54 0.05
C GLN A 126 6.36 15.25 -0.58
N GLU A 127 6.75 14.26 0.24
CA GLU A 127 7.24 12.95 -0.22
C GLU A 127 6.08 11.97 -0.43
N HIS A 128 4.97 12.16 0.31
CA HIS A 128 3.78 11.31 0.24
C HIS A 128 2.51 12.14 -0.07
N PRO A 129 2.45 12.85 -1.21
CA PRO A 129 1.26 13.58 -1.60
C PRO A 129 0.13 12.62 -1.98
N ILE A 130 -1.11 13.07 -1.79
CA ILE A 130 -2.27 12.37 -2.34
C ILE A 130 -2.43 12.77 -3.80
N GLU A 131 -2.55 11.80 -4.68
CA GLU A 131 -2.68 11.99 -6.13
C GLU A 131 -3.96 11.35 -6.64
N MET A 132 -4.70 12.08 -7.48
CA MET A 132 -5.85 11.53 -8.22
C MET A 132 -5.34 10.90 -9.52
N ARG A 133 -5.62 9.61 -9.73
CA ARG A 133 -5.22 8.87 -10.94
C ARG A 133 -6.40 8.09 -11.50
N GLU A 134 -6.48 7.97 -12.82
CA GLU A 134 -7.52 7.19 -13.48
C GLU A 134 -7.15 5.70 -13.47
N TYR A 135 -8.09 4.86 -13.06
CA TYR A 135 -8.00 3.40 -13.17
C TYR A 135 -9.31 2.86 -13.74
N LEU A 136 -9.23 2.20 -14.89
CA LEU A 136 -10.38 1.66 -15.63
C LEU A 136 -11.51 2.69 -15.87
N GLY A 137 -11.14 3.95 -16.17
CA GLY A 137 -12.08 5.05 -16.41
C GLY A 137 -12.67 5.68 -15.16
N GLU A 138 -12.24 5.28 -13.96
CA GLU A 138 -12.65 5.89 -12.68
C GLU A 138 -11.47 6.64 -12.05
N LEU A 139 -11.68 7.89 -11.68
CA LEU A 139 -10.67 8.67 -10.97
C LEU A 139 -10.63 8.30 -9.49
N ARG A 140 -9.45 7.91 -8.99
CA ARG A 140 -9.27 7.39 -7.64
C ARG A 140 -8.10 8.07 -6.91
N PRO A 141 -8.18 8.27 -5.59
CA PRO A 141 -7.12 8.84 -4.77
C PRO A 141 -6.07 7.80 -4.37
N TYR A 142 -4.79 8.09 -4.59
CA TYR A 142 -3.66 7.26 -4.22
C TYR A 142 -2.65 8.04 -3.39
N VAL A 143 -1.80 7.33 -2.66
CA VAL A 143 -0.67 7.92 -1.93
C VAL A 143 0.53 6.99 -2.02
N HIS A 144 1.72 7.54 -2.21
CA HIS A 144 2.95 6.76 -2.12
C HIS A 144 3.18 6.29 -0.69
N ILE A 145 3.68 5.06 -0.49
CA ILE A 145 3.95 4.53 0.86
C ILE A 145 5.45 4.27 1.07
N ARG A 146 6.03 3.35 0.28
CA ARG A 146 7.44 2.93 0.40
C ARG A 146 7.83 2.06 -0.78
N PHE A 147 9.11 1.95 -1.11
CA PHE A 147 9.64 0.95 -2.06
C PHE A 147 8.91 0.90 -3.41
N GLY A 148 8.49 2.06 -3.93
CA GLY A 148 7.69 2.16 -5.15
C GLY A 148 6.22 1.71 -5.00
N LEU A 149 5.79 1.28 -3.81
CA LEU A 149 4.43 0.88 -3.52
C LEU A 149 3.56 2.11 -3.25
N ASP A 150 2.43 2.14 -3.94
CA ASP A 150 1.35 3.08 -3.65
C ASP A 150 0.23 2.35 -2.90
N ALA A 151 -0.61 3.12 -2.23
CA ALA A 151 -1.85 2.65 -1.65
C ALA A 151 -3.05 3.41 -2.25
N LEU A 152 -4.14 2.68 -2.50
CA LEU A 152 -5.43 3.25 -2.88
C LEU A 152 -6.16 3.70 -1.62
N ILE A 153 -6.65 4.94 -1.60
CA ILE A 153 -7.46 5.45 -0.51
C ILE A 153 -8.89 4.97 -0.68
N GLN A 154 -9.33 4.09 0.22
CA GLN A 154 -10.68 3.56 0.15
C GLN A 154 -11.72 4.64 0.42
N ARG A 155 -12.92 4.43 -0.11
CA ARG A 155 -14.04 5.38 0.00
C ARG A 155 -14.30 5.83 1.44
N ALA A 156 -14.25 4.92 2.40
CA ALA A 156 -14.43 5.25 3.81
C ALA A 156 -13.39 6.29 4.27
N ALA A 157 -12.10 5.99 4.15
CA ALA A 157 -11.02 6.93 4.49
C ALA A 157 -11.09 8.24 3.68
N PHE A 158 -11.51 8.18 2.42
CA PHE A 158 -11.68 9.36 1.59
C PHE A 158 -12.78 10.30 2.11
N TYR A 159 -13.89 9.78 2.67
CA TYR A 159 -14.89 10.61 3.32
C TYR A 159 -14.35 11.35 4.55
N HIS A 160 -13.44 10.72 5.31
CA HIS A 160 -12.75 11.41 6.41
C HIS A 160 -11.90 12.57 5.88
N LEU A 161 -11.20 12.39 4.75
CA LEU A 161 -10.44 13.46 4.12
C LEU A 161 -11.33 14.62 3.66
N ILE A 162 -12.49 14.34 3.07
CA ILE A 162 -13.45 15.38 2.69
C ILE A 162 -13.85 16.23 3.90
N ASN A 163 -14.07 15.60 5.07
CA ASN A 163 -14.42 16.32 6.30
C ASN A 163 -13.28 17.16 6.89
N MET A 164 -12.03 16.86 6.53
CA MET A 164 -10.83 17.61 6.95
C MET A 164 -10.48 18.74 5.97
N GLY A 165 -11.08 18.74 4.79
CA GLY A 165 -10.78 19.68 3.71
C GLY A 165 -11.91 20.66 3.40
N GLU A 166 -11.66 21.49 2.39
CA GLU A 166 -12.63 22.44 1.86
C GLU A 166 -12.95 22.07 0.40
N MET A 167 -14.24 21.91 0.11
CA MET A 167 -14.71 21.70 -1.26
C MET A 167 -14.98 23.06 -1.92
N SER A 168 -14.51 23.20 -3.15
CA SER A 168 -14.76 24.37 -4.00
C SER A 168 -15.01 23.92 -5.43
N GLU A 169 -15.52 24.82 -6.26
CA GLU A 169 -15.73 24.59 -7.69
C GLU A 169 -14.82 25.54 -8.48
N ASN A 170 -14.13 25.02 -9.50
CA ASN A 170 -13.33 25.88 -10.37
C ASN A 170 -14.18 26.54 -11.47
N ALA A 171 -13.58 27.46 -12.23
CA ALA A 171 -14.26 28.16 -13.32
C ALA A 171 -14.77 27.23 -14.45
N GLN A 172 -14.36 25.96 -14.47
CA GLN A 172 -14.75 24.95 -15.45
C GLN A 172 -15.84 24.00 -14.90
N GLY A 173 -16.33 24.22 -13.68
CA GLY A 173 -17.35 23.40 -13.02
C GLY A 173 -16.81 22.09 -12.40
N GLN A 174 -15.49 21.96 -12.24
CA GLN A 174 -14.89 20.78 -11.60
C GLN A 174 -14.85 20.98 -10.08
N THR A 175 -15.13 19.92 -9.35
CA THR A 175 -15.03 19.93 -7.89
C THR A 175 -13.56 19.80 -7.49
N ILE A 176 -13.12 20.67 -6.59
CA ILE A 176 -11.78 20.66 -6.01
C ILE A 176 -11.90 20.43 -4.52
N LEU A 177 -11.29 19.37 -4.02
CA LEU A 177 -11.05 19.17 -2.60
C LEU A 177 -9.69 19.74 -2.24
N SER A 178 -9.68 20.79 -1.43
CA SER A 178 -8.47 21.39 -0.89
C SER A 178 -8.16 20.80 0.48
N LEU A 179 -6.97 20.22 0.64
CA LEU A 179 -6.50 19.62 1.89
C LEU A 179 -5.25 20.36 2.38
N ARG A 180 -5.10 20.44 3.70
CA ARG A 180 -3.90 20.96 4.34
C ARG A 180 -3.30 19.91 5.26
N SER A 181 -2.01 19.65 5.10
CA SER A 181 -1.23 18.79 5.97
C SER A 181 0.10 19.46 6.28
N GLY A 182 0.25 19.98 7.50
CA GLY A 182 1.36 20.86 7.87
C GLY A 182 1.41 22.12 7.01
N ASP A 183 2.49 22.24 6.25
CA ASP A 183 2.71 23.32 5.27
C ASP A 183 2.35 22.93 3.84
N LEU A 184 1.96 21.67 3.60
CA LEU A 184 1.52 21.20 2.31
C LEU A 184 0.05 21.57 2.09
N HIS A 185 -0.22 22.15 0.91
CA HIS A 185 -1.56 22.41 0.42
C HIS A 185 -1.76 21.55 -0.83
N LEU A 186 -2.77 20.67 -0.78
CA LEU A 186 -3.13 19.77 -1.88
C LEU A 186 -4.46 20.21 -2.47
N HIS A 187 -4.55 20.18 -3.79
CA HIS A 187 -5.79 20.38 -4.53
C HIS A 187 -6.08 19.11 -5.33
N LEU A 188 -7.09 18.36 -4.89
CA LEU A 188 -7.53 17.14 -5.56
C LEU A 188 -8.68 17.49 -6.49
N HIS A 189 -8.48 17.25 -7.78
CA HIS A 189 -9.45 17.53 -8.82
C HIS A 189 -10.26 16.25 -9.13
N SER A 190 -11.58 16.40 -9.29
CA SER A 190 -12.47 15.34 -9.80
C SER A 190 -12.66 15.41 -11.31
#